data_AF-A0A7C1HFS2-F1
#
_entry.id   AF-A0A7C1HFS2-F1
#
_cell.length_a   1.000
_cell.length_b   1.000
_cell.length_c   1.000
_cell.angle_alpha   90.00
_cell.angle_beta   90.00
_cell.angle_gamma   90.00
#
_symmetry.space_group_name_H-M   'P 1'
#
loop_
_entity.id
_entity.type
_entity.pdbx_description
1 polymer ?
#
loop_
_entity_poly.entity_id
_entity_poly.type
_entity_poly.pdbx_seq_one_letter_code
_entity_poly.pdbx_strand_id
1 'polypeptide(L)'
;MENTISILENLKRETQKDESEIISMAFKTGLKHLWRELILGKYLRGKVSRDEAIETVGIDWVELAERQKKAMMEDLESALKK
;
A
#
# COMPACT_ATOMS: atom_id res chain seq x y z
N MET A 1 -10.82 17.44 -8.93
CA MET A 1 -10.12 17.05 -7.69
C MET A 1 -11.19 16.90 -6.64
N GLU A 2 -11.44 15.70 -6.14
CA GLU A 2 -12.34 15.53 -5.00
C GLU A 2 -11.80 16.33 -3.82
N ASN A 3 -12.65 17.19 -3.26
CA ASN A 3 -12.30 17.95 -2.08
C ASN A 3 -12.24 16.97 -0.89
N THR A 4 -11.10 16.89 -0.19
CA THR A 4 -10.93 16.05 1.01
C THR A 4 -12.05 16.30 2.04
N ILE A 5 -12.59 17.51 2.10
CA ILE A 5 -13.72 17.88 2.95
C ILE A 5 -15.00 17.12 2.52
N SER A 6 -15.25 16.99 1.21
CA SER A 6 -16.39 16.23 0.69
C SER A 6 -16.27 14.74 1.03
N ILE A 7 -15.05 14.18 0.94
CA ILE A 7 -14.78 12.79 1.32
C ILE A 7 -15.03 12.59 2.82
N LEU A 8 -14.56 13.51 3.67
CA LEU A 8 -14.76 13.47 5.11
C LEU A 8 -16.24 13.54 5.49
N GLU A 9 -17.01 14.44 4.86
CA GLU A 9 -18.46 14.55 5.06
C GLU A 9 -19.21 13.29 4.61
N ASN A 10 -18.83 12.69 3.48
CA ASN A 10 -19.39 11.42 3.05
C ASN A 10 -19.05 10.30 4.05
N LEU A 11 -17.81 10.21 4.52
CA LEU A 11 -17.43 9.23 5.54
C LEU A 11 -18.20 9.41 6.84
N LYS A 12 -18.39 10.65 7.31
CA LYS A 12 -19.24 10.94 8.49
C LYS A 12 -20.65 10.42 8.30
N ARG A 13 -21.26 10.72 7.14
CA ARG A 13 -22.64 10.29 6.83
C ARG A 13 -22.77 8.77 6.71
N GLU A 14 -21.89 8.10 5.98
CA GLU A 14 -22.00 6.66 5.73
C GLU A 14 -21.58 5.81 6.94
N THR A 15 -20.63 6.28 7.75
CA THR A 15 -20.11 5.51 8.90
C THR A 15 -20.72 5.91 10.24
N GLN A 16 -21.44 7.03 10.31
CA GLN A 16 -22.01 7.62 11.53
C GLN A 16 -20.94 7.93 12.60
N LYS A 17 -19.68 8.08 12.20
CA LYS A 17 -18.56 8.43 13.07
C LYS A 17 -18.34 9.93 13.11
N ASP A 18 -17.80 10.41 14.21
CA ASP A 18 -17.38 11.80 14.28
C ASP A 18 -16.13 12.07 13.43
N GLU A 19 -15.90 13.34 13.16
CA GLU A 19 -14.79 13.79 12.32
C GLU A 19 -13.42 13.41 12.88
N SER A 20 -13.24 13.50 14.19
CA SER A 20 -11.97 13.21 14.85
C SER A 20 -11.65 11.72 14.80
N GLU A 21 -12.66 10.85 14.93
CA GLU A 21 -12.52 9.41 14.77
C GLU A 21 -12.09 9.07 13.34
N ILE A 22 -12.74 9.63 12.33
CA ILE A 22 -12.42 9.38 10.92
C ILE A 22 -11.00 9.86 10.59
N ILE A 23 -10.61 11.04 11.05
CA ILE A 23 -9.25 11.58 10.86
C ILE A 23 -8.23 10.65 11.53
N SER A 24 -8.48 10.20 12.77
CA SER A 24 -7.60 9.28 13.49
C SER A 24 -7.46 7.94 12.75
N MET A 25 -8.56 7.40 12.22
CA MET A 25 -8.56 6.19 11.41
C MET A 25 -7.77 6.37 10.11
N ALA A 26 -7.99 7.47 9.39
CA ALA A 26 -7.29 7.79 8.15
C ALA A 26 -5.78 7.93 8.40
N PHE A 27 -5.40 8.62 9.48
CA PHE A 27 -4.00 8.77 9.87
C PHE A 27 -3.33 7.44 10.20
N LYS A 28 -3.94 6.61 11.06
CA LYS A 28 -3.41 5.29 11.42
C LYS A 28 -3.29 4.37 10.20
N THR A 29 -4.30 4.39 9.34
CA THR A 29 -4.32 3.58 8.11
C THR A 29 -3.24 4.06 7.14
N GLY A 30 -3.10 5.38 6.98
CA GLY A 30 -2.05 6.00 6.17
C GLY A 30 -0.65 5.62 6.65
N LEU A 31 -0.37 5.71 7.95
CA LEU A 31 0.93 5.32 8.50
C LEU A 31 1.24 3.83 8.25
N LYS A 32 0.27 2.94 8.47
CA LYS A 32 0.44 1.50 8.18
C LYS A 32 0.73 1.27 6.70
N HIS A 33 0.00 1.96 5.82
CA HIS A 33 0.20 1.86 4.38
C HIS A 33 1.60 2.34 3.97
N LEU A 34 2.00 3.54 4.40
CA LEU A 34 3.32 4.11 4.08
C LEU A 34 4.47 3.24 4.59
N TRP A 35 4.35 2.69 5.80
CA TRP A 35 5.35 1.77 6.34
C TRP A 35 5.47 0.49 5.50
N ARG A 36 4.34 -0.09 5.11
CA ARG A 36 4.31 -1.28 4.25
C ARG A 36 4.99 -1.04 2.91
N GLU A 37 4.64 0.06 2.22
CA GLU A 37 5.23 0.39 0.92
C GLU A 37 6.76 0.58 1.02
N LEU A 38 7.23 1.20 2.09
CA LEU A 38 8.67 1.37 2.34
C LEU A 38 9.39 0.02 2.46
N ILE A 39 8.84 -0.91 3.24
CA ILE A 39 9.43 -2.24 3.47
C ILE A 39 9.39 -3.08 2.21
N LEU A 40 8.25 -3.14 1.51
CA LEU A 40 8.13 -3.87 0.24
C LEU A 40 9.11 -3.31 -0.80
N GLY A 41 9.26 -1.99 -0.91
CA GLY A 41 10.24 -1.38 -1.80
C GLY A 41 11.68 -1.75 -1.44
N LYS A 42 12.02 -1.84 -0.14
CA LYS A 42 13.33 -2.32 0.30
C LYS A 42 13.54 -3.80 -0.05
N TYR A 43 12.53 -4.63 0.19
CA TYR A 43 12.54 -6.05 -0.15
C TYR A 43 12.78 -6.29 -1.65
N LEU A 44 11.99 -5.64 -2.53
CA LEU A 44 12.11 -5.82 -3.99
C LEU A 44 13.47 -5.37 -4.55
N ARG A 45 14.18 -4.49 -3.83
CA ARG A 45 15.55 -4.04 -4.12
C ARG A 45 16.64 -4.87 -3.44
N GLY A 46 16.29 -5.96 -2.73
CA GLY A 46 17.23 -6.84 -2.05
C GLY A 46 17.87 -6.23 -0.79
N LYS A 47 17.28 -5.18 -0.21
CA LYS A 47 17.80 -4.51 1.00
C LYS A 47 17.30 -5.11 2.32
N VAL A 48 16.30 -5.99 2.24
CA VAL A 48 15.68 -6.72 3.34
C VAL A 48 15.41 -8.13 2.83
N SER A 49 15.59 -9.14 3.69
CA SER A 49 15.31 -10.52 3.33
C SER A 49 13.80 -10.78 3.17
N ARG A 50 13.45 -11.90 2.54
CA ARG A 50 12.04 -12.29 2.39
C ARG A 50 11.38 -12.53 3.75
N ASP A 51 12.07 -13.23 4.65
CA ASP A 51 11.54 -13.58 5.97
C ASP A 51 11.32 -12.32 6.83
N GLU A 52 12.28 -11.40 6.86
CA GLU A 52 12.12 -10.10 7.56
C GLU A 52 10.96 -9.27 6.98
N ALA A 53 10.77 -9.30 5.65
CA ALA A 53 9.65 -8.62 5.03
C ALA A 53 8.31 -9.27 5.43
N ILE A 54 8.23 -10.60 5.45
CA ILE A 54 7.04 -11.35 5.88
C ILE A 54 6.70 -11.05 7.33
N GLU A 55 7.69 -11.07 8.22
CA GLU A 55 7.49 -10.73 9.63
C GLU A 55 6.99 -9.29 9.82
N THR A 56 7.44 -8.36 8.98
CA THR A 56 7.11 -6.94 9.13
C THR A 56 5.76 -6.56 8.52
N VAL A 57 5.44 -7.07 7.33
CA VAL A 57 4.25 -6.65 6.57
C VAL A 57 3.23 -7.74 6.30
N GLY A 58 3.58 -9.02 6.54
CA GLY A 58 2.75 -10.18 6.28
C GLY A 58 3.00 -10.83 4.92
N ILE A 59 2.82 -12.16 4.86
CA ILE A 59 3.10 -12.99 3.68
C ILE A 59 2.30 -12.57 2.45
N ASP A 60 1.01 -12.26 2.60
CA ASP A 60 0.13 -11.90 1.48
C ASP A 60 0.67 -10.67 0.71
N TRP A 61 1.22 -9.69 1.43
CA TRP A 61 1.77 -8.48 0.84
C TRP A 61 3.09 -8.72 0.12
N VAL A 62 3.93 -9.60 0.67
CA VAL A 62 5.19 -9.99 0.04
C VAL A 62 4.92 -10.75 -1.26
N GLU A 63 4.01 -11.74 -1.23
CA GLU A 63 3.64 -12.50 -2.43
C GLU A 63 2.95 -11.63 -3.50
N LEU A 64 2.14 -10.65 -3.08
CA LEU A 64 1.56 -9.69 -4.01
C LEU A 64 2.64 -8.85 -4.70
N ALA A 65 3.60 -8.33 -3.94
CA ALA A 65 4.69 -7.52 -4.46
C ALA A 65 5.60 -8.32 -5.42
N GLU A 66 5.87 -9.59 -5.11
CA GLU A 66 6.60 -10.52 -5.98
C GLU A 66 5.87 -10.72 -7.32
N ARG A 67 4.56 -10.99 -7.27
CA ARG A 67 3.72 -11.16 -8.47
C ARG A 67 3.68 -9.90 -9.33
N GLN A 68 3.53 -8.73 -8.71
CA GLN A 68 3.54 -7.45 -9.42
C GLN A 68 4.89 -7.16 -10.08
N LYS A 69 6.01 -7.40 -9.37
CA LYS A 69 7.36 -7.26 -9.95
C LYS A 69 7.54 -8.19 -11.15
N LYS A 70 7.10 -9.44 -11.05
CA LYS A 70 7.16 -10.40 -12.14
C LYS A 70 6.39 -9.91 -13.37
N ALA A 71 5.13 -9.52 -13.21
CA ALA A 71 4.31 -9.00 -14.30
C ALA A 71 4.94 -7.77 -14.98
N MET A 72 5.43 -6.80 -14.18
CA MET A 72 6.13 -5.63 -14.70
C MET A 72 7.38 -5.99 -15.52
N MET A 73 8.16 -6.98 -15.07
CA MET A 73 9.34 -7.43 -15.81
C MET A 73 8.97 -8.13 -17.11
N GLU A 74 7.91 -8.94 -17.12
CA GLU A 74 7.38 -9.58 -18.33
C GLU A 74 6.91 -8.54 -19.36
N ASP A 75 6.21 -7.49 -18.90
CA ASP A 75 5.79 -6.37 -19.75
C ASP A 75 7.00 -5.60 -20.33
N LEU A 76 8.03 -5.35 -19.50
CA LEU A 76 9.25 -4.67 -19.92
C LEU A 76 10.00 -5.49 -20.97
N GLU A 77 10.15 -6.80 -20.77
CA GLU A 77 10.77 -7.69 -21.75
C GLU A 77 10.00 -7.71 -23.08
N SER A 78 8.67 -7.69 -23.03
CA SER A 78 7.83 -7.62 -24.23
C SER A 78 8.03 -6.30 -24.99
N ALA A 79 8.15 -5.18 -24.26
CA ALA A 79 8.40 -3.86 -24.85
C ALA A 79 9.80 -3.77 -25.49
N LEU A 80 10.83 -4.37 -24.89
CA LEU A 80 12.20 -4.35 -25.41
C LEU A 80 12.42 -5.26 -26.62
N LYS A 81 11.54 -6.25 -26.85
CA LYS A 81 11.60 -7.16 -28.00
C LYS A 81 10.87 -6.62 -29.24
N LYS A 82 10.19 -5.47 -29.14
CA LYS A 82 9.51 -4.77 -30.24
C LYS A 82 10.38 -3.63 -30.78
#